data_AF-A0A2R8CB35-F1
#
_entry.id   AF-A0A2R8CB35-F1
#
_cell.length_a   1.000
_cell.length_b   1.000
_cell.length_c   1.000
_cell.angle_alpha   90.00
_cell.angle_beta   90.00
_cell.angle_gamma   90.00
#
_symmetry.space_group_name_H-M   'P 1'
#
loop_
_entity.id
_entity.type
_entity.pdbx_description
1 polymer ?
#
loop_
_entity_poly.entity_id
_entity_poly.type
_entity_poly.pdbx_seq_one_letter_code
_entity_poly.pdbx_strand_id
1 'polypeptide(L)'
;MHFKDDAELGKHIASKIAALIEEQGTNPGAVAREAGLGVTSVRDILSGRAKTPNVATLVKIAHVLHADPGDLITPMQSDPQANALYFALDEDNQRRVRAIMRALLSDQEARG
;
A
#
# COMPACT_ATOMS: atom_id res chain seq x y z
N MET A 1 -2.52 15.80 8.34
CA MET A 1 -1.63 16.24 7.24
C MET A 1 -2.50 16.73 6.10
N HIS A 2 -2.22 17.89 5.52
CA HIS A 2 -2.95 18.44 4.37
C HIS A 2 -1.94 18.60 3.24
N PHE A 3 -2.09 17.82 2.16
CA PHE A 3 -1.28 17.97 0.96
C PHE A 3 -1.76 19.22 0.21
N LYS A 4 -0.86 20.12 -0.13
CA LYS A 4 -1.23 21.39 -0.79
C LYS A 4 -1.58 21.19 -2.27
N ASP A 5 -1.02 20.17 -2.88
CA ASP A 5 -1.25 19.79 -4.27
C ASP A 5 -0.90 18.31 -4.53
N ASP A 6 -1.21 17.85 -5.74
CA ASP A 6 -0.90 16.50 -6.22
C ASP A 6 0.61 16.19 -6.23
N ALA A 7 1.47 17.19 -6.36
CA ALA A 7 2.91 17.00 -6.44
C ALA A 7 3.50 16.69 -5.05
N GLU A 8 3.01 17.32 -3.98
CA GLU A 8 3.36 16.95 -2.61
C GLU A 8 2.86 15.53 -2.26
N LEU A 9 1.65 15.17 -2.70
CA LEU A 9 1.13 13.81 -2.52
C LEU A 9 1.99 12.78 -3.27
N GLY A 10 2.34 13.04 -4.53
CA GLY A 10 3.21 12.17 -5.32
C GLY A 10 4.57 11.95 -4.69
N LYS A 11 5.19 13.02 -4.14
CA LYS A 11 6.46 12.92 -3.39
C LYS A 11 6.34 12.07 -2.14
N HIS A 12 5.24 12.20 -1.40
CA HIS A 12 4.99 11.38 -0.21
C HIS A 12 4.89 9.90 -0.57
N ILE A 13 4.06 9.57 -1.56
CA ILE A 13 3.90 8.21 -2.08
C ILE A 13 5.25 7.65 -2.53
N ALA A 14 6.03 8.41 -3.30
CA ALA A 14 7.36 8.00 -3.76
C ALA A 14 8.31 7.70 -2.59
N SER A 15 8.32 8.55 -1.56
CA SER A 15 9.13 8.34 -0.36
C SER A 15 8.73 7.08 0.41
N LYS A 16 7.42 6.79 0.51
CA LYS A 16 6.91 5.58 1.19
C LYS A 16 7.30 4.31 0.43
N ILE A 17 7.13 4.31 -0.89
CA ILE A 17 7.53 3.18 -1.74
C ILE A 17 9.04 2.96 -1.64
N ALA A 18 9.85 4.02 -1.64
CA ALA A 18 11.30 3.90 -1.50
C ALA A 18 11.71 3.25 -0.18
N ALA A 19 11.12 3.68 0.94
CA ALA A 19 11.39 3.11 2.26
C ALA A 19 11.06 1.62 2.32
N LEU A 20 9.89 1.21 1.82
CA LEU A 20 9.48 -0.20 1.78
C LEU A 20 10.42 -1.06 0.91
N ILE A 21 10.88 -0.52 -0.21
CA ILE A 21 11.86 -1.21 -1.08
C ILE A 21 13.18 -1.45 -0.35
N GLU A 22 13.65 -0.46 0.40
CA GLU A 22 14.88 -0.55 1.20
C GLU A 22 14.73 -1.53 2.36
N GLU A 23 13.63 -1.43 3.13
CA GLU A 23 13.31 -2.32 4.26
C GLU A 23 13.25 -3.80 3.84
N GLN A 24 12.77 -4.08 2.63
CA GLN A 24 12.65 -5.44 2.09
C GLN A 24 13.88 -5.90 1.31
N GLY A 25 14.89 -5.04 1.13
CA GLY A 25 16.10 -5.36 0.37
C GLY A 25 15.83 -5.69 -1.11
N THR A 26 14.74 -5.17 -1.68
CA THR A 26 14.36 -5.40 -3.08
C THR A 26 14.80 -4.22 -3.97
N ASN A 27 14.30 -4.14 -5.21
CA ASN A 27 14.57 -3.02 -6.10
C ASN A 27 13.35 -2.62 -6.95
N PRO A 28 13.29 -1.38 -7.46
CA PRO A 28 12.14 -0.87 -8.22
C PRO A 28 11.76 -1.71 -9.45
N GLY A 29 12.76 -2.29 -10.13
CA GLY A 29 12.54 -3.11 -11.32
C GLY A 29 11.91 -4.47 -11.00
N ALA A 30 12.31 -5.08 -9.87
CA ALA A 30 11.69 -6.30 -9.37
C ALA A 30 10.23 -6.05 -8.97
N VAL A 31 9.98 -4.99 -8.20
CA VAL A 31 8.62 -4.59 -7.79
C VAL A 31 7.73 -4.34 -9.00
N ALA A 32 8.22 -3.60 -10.00
CA ALA A 32 7.46 -3.32 -11.21
C ALA A 32 7.07 -4.60 -11.96
N ARG A 33 8.01 -5.55 -12.08
CA ARG A 33 7.80 -6.82 -12.77
C ARG A 33 6.77 -7.68 -12.05
N GLU A 34 6.92 -7.83 -10.73
CA GLU A 34 6.03 -8.65 -9.92
C GLU A 34 4.62 -8.06 -9.82
N ALA A 35 4.52 -6.72 -9.82
CA ALA A 35 3.25 -6.00 -9.87
C ALA A 35 2.56 -6.05 -11.26
N GLY A 36 3.20 -6.65 -12.27
CA GLY A 36 2.70 -6.67 -13.65
C GLY A 36 2.59 -5.26 -14.25
N LEU A 37 3.53 -4.37 -13.91
CA LEU A 37 3.63 -2.99 -14.40
C LEU A 37 4.73 -2.86 -15.46
N GLY A 38 4.78 -1.71 -16.13
CA GLY A 38 5.89 -1.38 -17.02
C GLY A 38 7.21 -1.34 -16.26
N VAL A 39 8.30 -1.81 -16.89
CA VAL A 39 9.62 -1.96 -16.24
C VAL A 39 10.15 -0.66 -15.64
N THR A 40 9.76 0.50 -16.18
CA THR A 40 10.15 1.81 -15.66
C THR A 40 9.14 2.42 -14.69
N SER A 41 7.93 1.87 -14.57
CA SER A 41 6.81 2.52 -13.88
C SER A 41 7.13 2.88 -12.44
N VAL A 42 7.70 1.95 -11.66
CA VAL A 42 8.10 2.26 -10.26
C VAL A 42 9.21 3.30 -10.22
N ARG A 43 10.18 3.23 -11.15
CA ARG A 43 11.29 4.20 -11.25
C ARG A 43 10.81 5.61 -11.63
N ASP A 44 9.82 5.71 -12.50
CA ASP A 44 9.18 6.96 -12.91
C ASP A 44 8.39 7.60 -11.76
N ILE A 45 7.79 6.78 -10.88
CA ILE A 45 7.15 7.24 -9.64
C ILE A 45 8.20 7.78 -8.66
N LEU A 46 9.25 7.00 -8.40
CA LEU A 46 10.33 7.39 -7.47
C LEU A 46 11.08 8.65 -7.89
N SER A 47 11.22 8.87 -9.19
CA SER A 47 11.87 10.07 -9.74
C SER A 47 10.93 11.29 -9.86
N GLY A 48 9.64 11.13 -9.55
CA GLY A 48 8.64 12.19 -9.69
C GLY A 48 8.27 12.53 -11.15
N ARG A 49 8.67 11.70 -12.13
CA ARG A 49 8.26 11.86 -13.53
C ARG A 49 6.76 11.59 -13.68
N ALA A 50 6.24 10.62 -12.93
CA ALA A 50 4.81 10.44 -12.75
C ALA A 50 4.35 11.33 -11.59
N LYS A 51 3.52 12.35 -11.87
CA LYS A 51 3.04 13.30 -10.84
C LYS A 51 2.31 12.61 -9.70
N THR A 52 1.38 11.70 -10.02
CA THR A 52 0.65 10.89 -9.04
C THR A 52 0.28 9.55 -9.66
N PRO A 53 0.66 8.40 -9.06
CA PRO A 53 0.19 7.11 -9.54
C PRO A 53 -1.30 6.97 -9.29
N ASN A 54 -2.03 6.33 -10.20
CA ASN A 54 -3.44 6.02 -9.95
C ASN A 54 -3.59 4.93 -8.88
N VAL A 55 -4.79 4.83 -8.30
CA VAL A 55 -5.10 3.87 -7.22
C VAL A 55 -4.81 2.43 -7.63
N ALA A 56 -5.12 2.04 -8.86
CA ALA A 56 -4.88 0.67 -9.35
C ALA A 56 -3.37 0.33 -9.35
N THR A 57 -2.51 1.28 -9.72
CA THR A 57 -1.05 1.14 -9.66
C THR A 57 -0.57 1.04 -8.20
N LEU A 58 -1.11 1.88 -7.31
CA LEU A 58 -0.77 1.84 -5.88
C LEU A 58 -1.13 0.50 -5.24
N VAL A 59 -2.32 -0.03 -5.52
CA VAL A 59 -2.77 -1.34 -5.01
C VAL A 59 -1.82 -2.47 -5.44
N LYS A 60 -1.42 -2.48 -6.71
CA LYS A 60 -0.48 -3.49 -7.23
C LYS A 60 0.89 -3.40 -6.56
N ILE A 61 1.42 -2.19 -6.40
CA ILE A 61 2.72 -1.97 -5.74
C ILE A 61 2.64 -2.36 -4.26
N ALA A 62 1.59 -1.92 -3.55
CA ALA A 62 1.40 -2.23 -2.13
C ALA A 62 1.27 -3.73 -1.89
N HIS A 63 0.58 -4.47 -2.76
CA HIS A 63 0.46 -5.92 -2.68
C HIS A 63 1.83 -6.62 -2.75
N VAL A 64 2.68 -6.23 -3.70
CA VAL A 64 4.05 -6.77 -3.83
C VAL A 64 4.91 -6.42 -2.62
N LEU A 65 4.72 -5.21 -2.09
CA LEU A 65 5.45 -4.74 -0.92
C LEU A 65 4.77 -5.13 0.40
N HIS A 66 3.78 -6.03 0.41
CA HIS A 66 3.08 -6.49 1.62
C HIS A 66 2.61 -5.35 2.54
N ALA A 67 2.13 -4.25 1.95
CA ALA A 67 1.67 -3.05 2.64
C ALA A 67 0.18 -2.79 2.34
N ASP A 68 -0.48 -2.01 3.20
CA ASP A 68 -1.81 -1.50 2.87
C ASP A 68 -1.68 -0.34 1.84
N PRO A 69 -2.46 -0.33 0.75
CA PRO A 69 -2.42 0.76 -0.23
C PRO A 69 -2.70 2.14 0.38
N GLY A 70 -3.48 2.19 1.46
CA GLY A 70 -3.74 3.38 2.25
C GLY A 70 -2.49 3.93 2.93
N ASP A 71 -1.59 3.08 3.42
CA ASP A 71 -0.34 3.51 4.09
C ASP A 71 0.60 4.28 3.15
N LEU A 72 0.49 4.05 1.84
CA LEU A 72 1.24 4.80 0.84
C LEU A 72 0.76 6.24 0.71
N ILE A 73 -0.49 6.51 1.11
CA ILE A 73 -1.19 7.80 0.93
C ILE A 73 -1.34 8.54 2.27
N THR A 74 -1.65 7.81 3.35
CA THR A 74 -1.94 8.37 4.67
C THR A 74 -0.81 8.10 5.67
N PRO A 75 -0.49 9.06 6.57
CA PRO A 75 0.42 8.83 7.68
C PRO A 75 -0.20 7.97 8.78
N MET A 76 -1.48 7.56 8.69
CA MET A 76 -2.08 6.60 9.60
C MET A 76 -1.39 5.26 9.36
N GLN A 77 -0.30 5.02 10.08
CA GLN A 77 0.45 3.78 10.00
C GLN A 77 -0.48 2.69 10.50
N SER A 78 -0.94 1.83 9.60
CA SER A 78 -1.50 0.55 10.03
C SER A 78 -0.43 -0.21 10.82
N ASP A 79 -0.88 -1.05 11.74
CA ASP A 79 0.01 -1.84 12.60
C ASP A 79 0.83 -2.80 11.71
N PRO A 80 2.17 -2.61 11.59
CA PRO A 80 2.99 -3.42 10.70
C PRO A 80 2.96 -4.91 11.09
N GLN A 81 2.77 -5.22 12.37
CA GLN A 81 2.65 -6.61 12.83
C GLN A 81 1.31 -7.21 12.40
N ALA A 82 0.22 -6.43 12.50
CA ALA A 82 -1.09 -6.87 12.03
C ALA A 82 -1.10 -7.10 10.52
N ASN A 83 -0.47 -6.22 9.74
CA ASN A 83 -0.33 -6.38 8.29
C ASN A 83 0.47 -7.64 7.95
N ALA A 84 1.64 -7.82 8.58
CA ALA A 84 2.47 -9.00 8.36
C ALA A 84 1.71 -10.30 8.68
N LEU A 85 0.95 -10.33 9.79
CA LEU A 85 0.08 -11.46 10.13
C LEU A 85 -0.97 -11.68 9.04
N TYR A 86 -1.69 -10.64 8.62
CA TYR A 86 -2.74 -10.74 7.60
C TYR A 86 -2.20 -11.25 6.25
N PHE A 87 -1.05 -10.76 5.80
CA PHE A 87 -0.43 -11.21 4.54
C PHE A 87 0.20 -12.60 4.64
N ALA A 88 0.59 -13.06 5.83
CA ALA A 88 1.04 -14.43 6.04
C ALA A 88 -0.09 -15.48 6.02
N LEU A 89 -1.35 -15.05 6.12
CA LEU A 89 -2.51 -15.93 6.02
C LEU A 89 -2.75 -16.37 4.56
N ASP A 90 -3.23 -17.61 4.40
CA ASP A 90 -3.81 -18.04 3.13
C ASP A 90 -5.11 -17.28 2.79
N GLU A 91 -5.56 -17.40 1.53
CA GLU A 91 -6.74 -16.68 1.05
C GLU A 91 -8.02 -16.99 1.84
N ASP A 92 -8.18 -18.21 2.35
CA ASP A 92 -9.37 -18.59 3.11
C ASP A 92 -9.41 -17.90 4.47
N ASN A 93 -8.26 -17.90 5.16
CA ASN A 93 -8.08 -17.21 6.42
C ASN A 93 -8.19 -15.70 6.25
N GLN A 94 -7.62 -15.11 5.19
CA GLN A 94 -7.83 -13.69 4.89
C GLN A 94 -9.31 -13.36 4.65
N ARG A 95 -10.06 -14.21 3.93
CA ARG A 95 -11.52 -14.04 3.74
C ARG A 95 -12.26 -14.06 5.08
N ARG A 96 -11.92 -14.99 5.97
CA ARG A 96 -12.54 -15.11 7.31
C ARG A 96 -12.26 -13.89 8.18
N VAL A 97 -11.01 -13.43 8.22
CA VAL A 97 -10.63 -12.22 8.97
C VAL A 97 -11.43 -11.01 8.48
N ARG A 98 -11.54 -10.81 7.16
CA ARG A 98 -12.37 -9.73 6.58
C ARG A 98 -13.85 -9.83 6.98
N ALA A 99 -14.41 -11.04 7.02
CA ALA A 99 -15.80 -11.26 7.44
C ALA A 99 -16.01 -10.92 8.93
N ILE A 100 -15.09 -11.32 9.79
CA ILE A 100 -15.11 -10.99 11.23
C ILE A 100 -15.00 -9.48 11.44
N MET A 101 -14.03 -8.83 10.78
CA MET A 101 -13.85 -7.38 10.85
C MET A 101 -15.14 -6.63 10.45
N ARG A 102 -15.80 -7.07 9.36
CA ARG A 102 -17.08 -6.47 8.93
C ARG A 102 -18.17 -6.65 9.99
N ALA A 103 -18.30 -7.83 10.59
CA ALA A 103 -19.29 -8.09 11.63
C ALA A 103 -19.05 -7.24 12.89
N LEU A 104 -17.79 -7.08 13.32
CA LEU A 104 -17.42 -6.25 14.46
C LEU A 104 -17.75 -4.77 14.22
N LEU A 105 -17.48 -4.26 13.02
CA LEU A 105 -17.82 -2.87 12.67
C LEU A 105 -19.33 -2.65 12.71
N SER A 106 -20.12 -3.57 12.14
CA SER A 106 -21.58 -3.46 12.18
C SER A 106 -22.15 -3.55 13.61
N ASP A 107 -21.56 -4.38 14.49
CA ASP A 107 -21.96 -4.46 15.91
C ASP A 107 -21.60 -3.17 16.67
N GLN A 108 -20.49 -2.51 16.35
CA GLN A 108 -20.14 -1.21 16.93
C GLN A 108 -21.13 -0.11 16.54
N GLU A 109 -21.49 -0.03 15.26
CA GLU A 109 -22.46 0.95 14.74
C GLU A 109 -23.86 0.75 15.34
N ALA A 110 -24.26 -0.50 15.59
CA ALA A 110 -25.55 -0.79 16.21
C ALA A 110 -25.63 -0.41 17.71
N ARG A 111 -24.47 -0.19 18.36
CA ARG A 111 -24.37 0.18 19.78
C ARG A 111 -24.16 1.67 20.03
N GLY A 112 -23.82 2.44 18.99
CA GLY A 112 -23.65 3.90 19.05
C GLY A 112 -24.95 4.63 18.72
#